data_AF-A0A3D5CRI7-F1
#
_entry.id   AF-A0A3D5CRI7-F1
#
_cell.length_a   1.000
_cell.length_b   1.000
_cell.length_c   1.000
_cell.angle_alpha   90.00
_cell.angle_beta   90.00
_cell.angle_gamma   90.00
#
_symmetry.space_group_name_H-M   'P 1'
#
loop_
_entity.id
_entity.type
_entity.pdbx_description
1 polymer ?
#
loop_
_entity_poly.entity_id
_entity_poly.type
_entity_poly.pdbx_seq_one_letter_code
_entity_poly.pdbx_strand_id
1 'polypeptide(L)' 'ILLEEDNSPYVNIIATRKGDENSEKIKKLLEVLHREDVQKWIEDKWGGSVKPVAADAK' A
#
# COMPACT_ATOMS: atom_id res chain seq x y z
N ILE A 1 -19.31 -5.35 -13.53
CA ILE A 1 -18.18 -4.76 -12.78
C ILE A 1 -16.92 -5.22 -13.49
N LEU A 2 -16.11 -4.31 -14.03
CA LEU A 2 -14.75 -4.68 -14.46
C LEU A 2 -13.94 -4.86 -13.18
N LEU A 3 -13.63 -6.10 -12.82
CA LEU A 3 -12.63 -6.39 -11.80
C LEU A 3 -11.30 -6.52 -12.56
N GLU A 4 -10.38 -5.60 -12.33
CA GLU A 4 -9.00 -5.79 -12.77
C GLU A 4 -8.40 -6.98 -12.00
N GLU A 5 -7.65 -7.85 -12.68
CA GLU A 5 -6.95 -8.95 -12.02
C GLU A 5 -5.94 -8.38 -11.00
N ASP A 6 -5.69 -9.12 -9.91
CA ASP A 6 -4.90 -8.64 -8.76
C ASP A 6 -3.40 -8.34 -9.08
N ASN A 7 -2.99 -8.45 -10.35
CA ASN A 7 -1.65 -8.15 -10.86
C ASN A 7 -1.61 -6.88 -11.73
N SER A 8 -2.35 -5.83 -11.34
CA SER A 8 -2.33 -4.54 -12.04
C SER A 8 -0.98 -3.84 -11.88
N PRO A 9 -0.39 -3.28 -12.97
CA PRO A 9 0.81 -2.43 -12.87
C PRO A 9 0.52 -1.03 -12.29
N TYR A 10 -0.74 -0.73 -11.94
CA TYR A 10 -1.19 0.61 -11.53
C TYR A 10 -1.36 0.76 -10.02
N VAL A 11 -0.37 0.29 -9.25
CA VAL A 11 -0.35 0.46 -7.80
C VAL A 11 0.02 1.89 -7.40
N ASN A 12 -0.60 2.41 -6.34
CA ASN A 12 -0.18 3.67 -5.74
C ASN A 12 1.11 3.50 -4.93
N ILE A 13 1.98 4.52 -4.94
CA ILE A 13 3.29 4.48 -4.27
C ILE A 13 3.44 5.61 -3.25
N ILE A 14 4.33 5.39 -2.27
CA ILE A 14 4.84 6.46 -1.40
C ILE A 14 6.09 7.04 -2.05
N ALA A 15 6.06 8.34 -2.36
CA ALA A 15 7.21 9.06 -2.90
C ALA A 15 7.92 9.86 -1.79
N THR A 16 9.25 9.83 -1.77
CA THR A 16 10.07 10.64 -0.88
C THR A 16 11.01 11.54 -1.69
N ARG A 17 11.63 12.53 -1.03
CA ARG A 17 12.79 13.20 -1.63
C ARG A 17 13.93 12.21 -1.76
N LYS A 18 14.80 12.44 -2.74
CA LYS A 18 16.03 11.67 -2.93
C LYS A 18 16.88 11.69 -1.65
N GLY A 19 17.25 10.53 -1.14
CA GLY A 19 18.05 10.35 0.07
C GLY A 19 17.23 10.15 1.36
N ASP A 20 15.92 10.40 1.33
CA ASP A 20 15.03 10.23 2.50
C ASP A 20 14.38 8.84 2.54
N GLU A 21 14.58 7.99 1.53
CA GLU A 21 13.91 6.69 1.35
C GLU A 21 14.12 5.76 2.55
N ASN A 22 15.29 5.88 3.17
CA ASN A 22 15.71 5.05 4.30
C ASN A 22 15.57 5.73 5.67
N SER A 23 14.97 6.92 5.72
CA SER A 23 14.79 7.64 6.99
C SER A 23 13.83 6.88 7.93
N GLU A 24 14.08 6.95 9.23
CA GLU A 24 13.29 6.26 10.25
C GLU A 24 11.79 6.59 10.18
N LYS A 25 11.45 7.83 9.79
CA LYS A 25 10.06 8.27 9.63
C LYS A 25 9.37 7.54 8.48
N ILE A 26 10.07 7.36 7.35
CA ILE A 26 9.53 6.67 6.17
C ILE A 26 9.38 5.19 6.45
N LYS A 27 10.37 4.56 7.08
CA LYS A 27 10.28 3.14 7.47
C LYS A 27 9.10 2.86 8.40
N LYS A 28 8.89 3.72 9.42
CA LYS A 28 7.73 3.60 10.32
C LYS A 28 6.39 3.77 9.61
N LEU A 29 6.32 4.69 8.65
CA LEU A 29 5.13 4.86 7.82
C LEU A 29 4.84 3.59 7.01
N LEU A 30 5.85 3.05 6.32
CA LEU A 30 5.72 1.83 5.54
C LEU A 30 5.31 0.65 6.42
N GLU A 31 5.89 0.51 7.60
CA GLU A 31 5.50 -0.53 8.56
C GLU A 31 4.02 -0.43 8.92
N VAL A 32 3.54 0.76 9.31
CA VAL A 32 2.14 0.95 9.69
C VAL A 32 1.18 0.66 8.55
N LEU A 33 1.49 1.09 7.33
CA LEU A 33 0.64 0.85 6.16
C LEU A 33 0.55 -0.63 5.77
N HIS A 34 1.55 -1.45 6.11
CA HIS A 34 1.56 -2.88 5.84
C HIS A 34 1.13 -3.74 7.04
N ARG A 35 0.66 -3.16 8.14
CA ARG A 35 0.09 -3.95 9.23
C ARG A 35 -1.25 -4.55 8.82
N GLU A 36 -1.50 -5.77 9.29
CA GLU A 36 -2.73 -6.53 9.00
C GLU A 36 -4.00 -5.75 9.39
N ASP A 37 -3.99 -5.05 10.53
CA ASP A 37 -5.15 -4.29 11.00
C ASP A 37 -5.46 -3.08 10.11
N VAL A 38 -4.43 -2.42 9.57
CA VAL A 38 -4.57 -1.32 8.62
C VAL A 38 -5.05 -1.82 7.27
N GLN A 39 -4.48 -2.91 6.76
CA GLN A 39 -4.88 -3.51 5.48
C GLN A 39 -6.34 -3.96 5.53
N LYS A 40 -6.75 -4.64 6.60
CA LYS A 40 -8.14 -5.05 6.82
C LYS A 40 -9.08 -3.84 6.90
N TRP A 41 -8.67 -2.79 7.60
CA TRP A 41 -9.45 -1.55 7.66
C TRP A 41 -9.66 -0.92 6.28
N ILE A 42 -8.66 -0.95 5.39
CA ILE A 42 -8.78 -0.46 4.01
C ILE A 42 -9.84 -1.28 3.25
N GLU A 43 -9.78 -2.60 3.32
CA GLU A 43 -10.74 -3.48 2.64
C GLU A 43 -12.18 -3.24 3.13
N ASP A 44 -12.37 -3.19 4.45
CA ASP A 44 -13.66 -2.97 5.08
C ASP A 44 -14.22 -1.57 4.74
N LYS A 45 -13.35 -0.55 4.73
CA LYS A 45 -13.77 0.85 4.50
C LYS A 45 -14.24 1.10 3.08
N TRP A 46 -13.61 0.45 2.10
CA TRP A 46 -13.82 0.73 0.68
C TRP A 46 -14.57 -0.38 -0.06
N GLY A 47 -14.98 -1.45 0.63
CA GLY A 47 -15.79 -2.53 0.07
C GLY A 47 -15.15 -3.17 -1.17
N GLY A 48 -13.82 -3.31 -1.17
CA GLY A 48 -13.05 -3.88 -2.27
C GLY A 48 -12.77 -2.94 -3.45
N SER A 49 -13.20 -1.67 -3.41
CA SER A 49 -12.83 -0.65 -4.42
C SER A 49 -11.38 -0.17 -4.26
N VAL A 50 -10.81 -0.36 -3.07
CA VAL A 50 -9.38 -0.16 -2.79
C VAL A 50 -8.86 -1.47 -2.20
N LYS A 51 -7.75 -1.96 -2.74
CA LYS A 51 -7.09 -3.19 -2.30
C LYS A 51 -5.67 -2.88 -1.80
N PRO A 52 -5.29 -3.36 -0.61
CA PRO A 52 -3.90 -3.37 -0.19
C PRO A 52 -3.04 -4.21 -1.13
N VAL A 53 -1.76 -3.87 -1.23
CA VAL A 53 -0.76 -4.63 -2.00
C VAL A 53 0.33 -5.15 -1.07
N ALA A 54 1.01 -6.22 -1.51
CA ALA A 54 2.17 -6.74 -0.79
C ALA A 54 3.32 -5.72 -0.80
N ALA A 55 4.12 -5.71 0.26
CA ALA A 55 5.23 -4.75 0.41
C ALA A 55 6.34 -4.92 -0.65
N ASP A 56 6.37 -6.08 -1.31
CA ASP A 56 7.28 -6.45 -2.38
C ASP A 56 6.60 -6.57 -3.75
N ALA A 57 5.35 -6.07 -3.88
CA ALA A 57 4.69 -5.95 -5.17
C ALA A 57 5.55 -5.07 -6.09
N LYS A 58 6.16 -5.70 -7.11
CA LYS A 58 7.01 -5.05 -8.11
C LYS A 58 6.26 -4.88 -9.41
#